data_AF-V4J459-F1
#
_entry.id   AF-V4J459-F1
#
_cell.length_a   1.000
_cell.length_b   1.000
_cell.length_c   1.000
_cell.angle_alpha   90.00
_cell.angle_beta   90.00
_cell.angle_gamma   90.00
#
_symmetry.space_group_name_H-M   'P 1'
#
loop_
_entity.id
_entity.type
_entity.pdbx_description
1 polymer ?
#
loop_
_entity_poly.entity_id
_entity_poly.type
_entity_poly.pdbx_seq_one_letter_code
_entity_poly.pdbx_strand_id
1 'polypeptide(L)' 'MVLLALYFLGGEAINGFSLALIIGVVIGTYSTIYIATAIAVWLGISRADLLPTPVSKEGEVLDDRP' A
#
# COMPACT_ATOMS: atom_id res chain seq x y z
N MET A 1 6.04 6.32 14.36
CA MET A 1 6.55 6.50 15.74
C MET A 1 7.58 5.46 16.14
N VAL A 2 7.41 4.18 15.78
CA VAL A 2 8.41 3.12 16.05
C VAL A 2 9.80 3.45 15.49
N LEU A 3 9.90 3.94 14.24
CA LEU A 3 11.18 4.28 13.62
C LEU A 3 11.97 5.36 14.38
N LEU A 4 11.26 6.33 14.96
CA LEU A 4 11.88 7.38 15.77
C LEU A 4 12.44 6.79 17.08
N ALA A 5 11.70 5.87 17.71
CA ALA A 5 12.18 5.17 18.89
C ALA A 5 13.43 4.33 18.57
N LEU A 6 13.48 3.64 17.43
CA LEU A 6 14.65 2.89 16.99
C LEU A 6 15.84 3.79 16.66
N TYR A 7 15.59 4.98 16.10
CA TYR A 7 16.65 5.94 15.81
C TYR A 7 17.28 6.52 17.08
N PHE A 8 16.47 6.89 18.08
CA PHE A 8 16.97 7.52 19.32
C PHE A 8 17.40 6.51 20.41
N LEU A 9 16.74 5.36 20.54
CA LEU A 9 16.98 4.38 21.62
C LEU A 9 17.62 3.07 21.12
N GLY A 10 17.79 2.88 19.81
CA GLY A 10 18.23 1.61 19.23
C GLY A 10 19.74 1.33 19.23
N GLY A 11 20.58 2.34 19.48
CA GLY A 11 22.04 2.22 19.45
C GLY A 11 22.65 2.22 18.04
N GLU A 12 23.99 2.20 17.95
CA GLU A 12 24.73 2.41 16.68
C GLU A 12 24.42 1.38 15.59
N ALA A 13 24.19 0.11 15.95
CA ALA A 13 24.00 -0.97 14.99
C ALA A 13 22.75 -0.78 14.10
N ILE A 14 21.68 -0.17 14.61
CA ILE A 14 20.41 0.02 13.88
C ILE A 14 20.06 1.49 13.59
N ASN A 15 20.89 2.43 14.03
CA ASN A 15 20.67 3.85 13.79
C ASN A 15 20.68 4.19 12.28
N GLY A 16 21.68 3.70 11.54
CA GLY A 16 21.76 3.92 10.08
C GLY A 16 20.59 3.29 9.32
N PHE A 17 20.17 2.10 9.73
CA PHE A 17 19.02 1.42 9.14
C PHE A 17 17.70 2.17 9.40
N SER A 18 17.46 2.57 10.65
CA SER A 18 16.25 3.34 11.01
C SER A 18 16.19 4.70 10.31
N LEU A 19 17.32 5.39 10.13
CA LEU A 19 17.39 6.63 9.35
C LEU A 19 17.00 6.40 7.89
N ALA A 20 17.54 5.37 7.24
CA ALA A 20 17.18 5.02 5.86
C ALA A 20 15.68 4.71 5.73
N LEU A 21 15.10 3.98 6.70
CA LEU A 21 13.67 3.71 6.74
C LEU A 21 12.83 4.99 6.93
N ILE A 22 13.25 5.91 7.80
CA ILE A 22 12.53 7.19 8.01
C ILE A 22 12.47 7.97 6.71
N ILE A 23 13.61 8.13 6.02
CA ILE A 23 13.67 8.83 4.74
C ILE A 23 12.78 8.13 3.70
N GLY A 24 12.87 6.80 3.59
CA GLY A 24 12.07 6.01 2.67
C GLY A 24 10.56 6.17 2.91
N VAL A 25 10.13 6.15 4.17
CA VAL A 25 8.72 6.33 4.53
C VAL A 25 8.24 7.75 4.20
N VAL A 26 9.03 8.78 4.50
CA VAL A 26 8.65 10.18 4.20
C VAL A 26 8.50 10.38 2.69
N ILE A 27 9.50 9.97 1.91
CA ILE A 27 9.47 10.09 0.45
C ILE A 27 8.35 9.23 -0.14
N GLY A 28 8.23 7.98 0.31
CA GLY A 28 7.20 7.05 -0.18
C GLY A 28 5.79 7.53 0.13
N THR A 29 5.56 8.07 1.32
CA THR A 29 4.24 8.60 1.71
C THR A 29 3.88 9.84 0.88
N TYR A 30 4.82 10.77 0.72
CA TYR A 30 4.61 11.95 -0.13
C TYR A 30 4.35 11.53 -1.59
N SER A 31 5.12 10.58 -2.12
CA SER A 31 4.95 10.06 -3.47
C SER A 31 3.56 9.43 -3.69
N THR A 32 3.10 8.55 -2.80
CA THR A 32 1.79 7.90 -2.97
C THR A 32 0.64 8.90 -2.94
N ILE A 33 0.68 9.90 -2.06
CA ILE A 33 -0.40 10.88 -1.93
C ILE A 33 -0.47 11.81 -3.14
N TYR A 34 0.68 12.27 -3.66
CA TYR A 34 0.69 13.30 -4.70
C TYR A 34 0.89 12.72 -6.10
N ILE A 35 1.81 11.78 -6.27
CA ILE A 35 2.14 11.21 -7.59
C ILE A 35 1.17 10.09 -7.94
N ALA A 36 0.97 9.12 -7.05
CA ALA A 36 0.08 7.99 -7.37
C ALA A 36 -1.38 8.43 -7.52
N THR A 37 -1.87 9.34 -6.66
CA THR A 37 -3.22 9.90 -6.81
C THR A 37 -3.37 10.74 -8.08
N ALA A 38 -2.38 11.56 -8.47
CA ALA A 38 -2.45 12.30 -9.72
C ALA A 38 -2.47 11.37 -10.95
N ILE A 39 -1.66 10.30 -10.94
CA ILE A 39 -1.66 9.29 -12.00
C ILE A 39 -3.01 8.56 -12.05
N ALA A 40 -3.58 8.20 -10.90
CA ALA A 40 -4.88 7.54 -10.82
C ALA A 40 -6.00 8.39 -11.45
N VAL A 41 -5.99 9.71 -11.16
CA VAL A 41 -6.92 10.66 -11.77
C VAL A 41 -6.66 10.84 -13.26
N TRP A 42 -5.39 10.90 -13.67
CA TRP A 42 -5.02 11.01 -15.08
C TRP A 42 -5.44 9.79 -15.92
N LEU A 43 -5.36 8.60 -15.33
CA LEU A 43 -5.86 7.35 -15.93
C LEU A 43 -7.40 7.25 -15.90
N GLY A 44 -8.09 8.23 -15.31
CA GLY A 44 -9.55 8.26 -15.25
C GLY A 44 -10.17 7.22 -14.32
N ILE A 45 -9.41 6.73 -13.32
CA ILE A 45 -9.93 5.75 -12.36
C ILE A 45 -11.18 6.33 -11.68
N SER A 46 -12.29 5.63 -11.83
CA SER A 46 -13.58 6.02 -11.29
C SER A 46 -13.94 5.18 -10.06
N ARG A 47 -14.90 5.66 -9.25
CA ARG A 47 -15.39 4.89 -8.10
C ARG A 47 -15.97 3.53 -8.51
N ALA A 48 -16.48 3.41 -9.73
CA ALA A 48 -17.02 2.16 -10.25
C ALA A 48 -15.94 1.08 -10.41
N ASP A 49 -14.70 1.48 -10.70
CA ASP A 49 -13.56 0.56 -10.86
C ASP A 49 -13.02 0.02 -9.53
N LEU A 50 -13.35 0.68 -8.42
CA LEU A 50 -12.99 0.27 -7.06
C LEU A 50 -14.07 -0.55 -6.37
N LEU A 51 -15.27 -0.63 -6.97
CA LEU A 51 -16.27 -1.57 -6.51
C LEU A 51 -15.78 -2.96 -6.88
N PRO A 52 -15.82 -3.94 -5.97
CA PRO A 52 -15.61 -5.32 -6.37
C PRO A 52 -16.65 -5.60 -7.44
N THR A 53 -16.20 -5.95 -8.65
CA THR A 53 -17.10 -6.60 -9.59
C THR A 53 -17.68 -7.80 -8.83
N PRO A 54 -18.97 -8.13 -9.01
CA PRO A 54 -19.46 -9.41 -8.56
C PRO A 54 -18.65 -10.44 -9.33
N VAL A 55 -17.54 -10.89 -8.74
CA VAL A 55 -16.89 -12.12 -9.09
C VAL A 55 -17.99 -13.12 -8.79
N SER A 56 -18.74 -13.46 -9.83
CA SER A 56 -19.54 -14.67 -9.86
C SER A 56 -18.61 -15.72 -9.29
N LYS A 57 -19.02 -16.33 -8.18
CA LYS A 57 -18.32 -17.44 -7.57
C LYS A 57 -18.04 -18.44 -8.68
N GLU A 58 -16.83 -18.42 -9.23
CA GLU A 58 -16.38 -19.31 -10.30
C GLU A 58 -16.00 -20.67 -9.70
N GLY A 59 -16.90 -21.16 -8.84
CA GLY A 59 -16.80 -22.36 -8.03
C GLY A 59 -18.12 -22.76 -7.34
N GLU A 60 -19.24 -22.09 -7.64
CA GLU A 60 -20.59 -22.52 -7.20
C GLU A 60 -21.54 -22.75 -8.38
N VAL A 61 -21.00 -23.24 -9.49
CA VAL A 61 -21.79 -23.83 -10.59
C VAL A 61 -21.07 -25.13 -10.95
N LEU A 62 -21.76 -26.27 -10.78
CA LEU A 62 -21.38 -27.66 -11.16
C LEU A 62 -20.82 -28.57 -10.05
N ASP A 63 -21.54 -28.73 -8.94
CA ASP A 63 -21.63 -30.04 -8.27
C ASP A 63 -23.10 -30.40 -7.98
N ASP A 64 -23.95 -30.20 -8.99
CA ASP A 64 -25.25 -30.85 -9.07
C ASP A 64 -25.25 -31.68 -10.36
N ARG A 65 -24.57 -32.83 -10.24
CA ARG A 65 -24.57 -33.91 -11.24
C ARG A 65 -25.65 -34.89 -10.77
N PRO A 66 -26.66 -35.20 -11.60
CA PRO A 66 -27.59 -36.28 -11.28
C PRO A 66 -26.88 -37.64 -11.21
#